data_AF-A0A7Y2D6L6-F1
#
_entry.id   AF-A0A7Y2D6L6-F1
#
_cell.length_a   1.000
_cell.length_b   1.000
_cell.length_c   1.000
_cell.angle_alpha   90.00
_cell.angle_beta   90.00
_cell.angle_gamma   90.00
#
_symmetry.space_group_name_H-M   'P 1'
#
loop_
_entity.id
_entity.type
_entity.pdbx_description
1 polymer ?
#
loop_
_entity_poly.entity_id
_entity_poly.type
_entity_poly.pdbx_seq_one_letter_code
_entity_poly.pdbx_strand_id
1 'polypeptide(L)'
;MTNLNPCPKCSSNDIEKMGFTWWGGFIGPRILSHVKCNSCGEQFNGKTGKSNTVGIIIYTVVVLGIVLAIAVVIIAAIIAAIAMN
;
A
#
# COMPACT_ATOMS: atom_id res chain seq x y z
N MET A 1 -12.17 17.40 -5.03
CA MET A 1 -12.79 16.05 -5.09
C MET A 1 -12.07 15.28 -6.19
N THR A 2 -11.42 14.16 -5.87
CA THR A 2 -10.76 13.34 -6.90
C THR A 2 -11.83 12.66 -7.75
N ASN A 3 -11.89 12.96 -9.03
CA ASN A 3 -12.73 12.24 -9.98
C ASN A 3 -12.21 10.79 -10.03
N LEU A 4 -13.01 9.83 -9.58
CA LEU A 4 -12.65 8.40 -9.58
C LEU A 4 -13.18 7.76 -10.87
N ASN A 5 -12.40 6.88 -11.48
CA ASN A 5 -12.89 6.10 -12.61
C ASN A 5 -13.98 5.13 -12.17
N PRO A 6 -15.00 4.90 -13.02
CA PRO A 6 -15.96 3.82 -12.83
C PRO A 6 -15.23 2.47 -12.69
N CYS A 7 -15.89 1.51 -12.04
CA CYS A 7 -15.34 0.18 -11.87
C CYS A 7 -15.04 -0.46 -13.24
N PRO A 8 -13.80 -0.89 -13.52
CA PRO A 8 -13.45 -1.47 -14.82
C PRO A 8 -14.11 -2.82 -15.09
N LYS A 9 -14.66 -3.47 -14.07
CA LYS A 9 -15.27 -4.80 -14.15
C LYS A 9 -16.79 -4.77 -14.34
N CYS A 10 -17.47 -3.80 -13.73
CA CYS A 10 -18.95 -3.74 -13.74
C CYS A 10 -19.52 -2.37 -14.08
N SER A 11 -18.67 -1.38 -14.38
CA SER A 11 -19.04 -0.01 -14.73
C SER A 11 -19.80 0.77 -13.64
N SER A 12 -19.90 0.24 -12.42
CA SER A 12 -20.52 0.93 -11.28
C SER A 12 -19.69 2.16 -10.85
N ASN A 13 -20.40 3.20 -10.41
CA ASN A 13 -19.82 4.41 -9.81
C ASN A 13 -19.78 4.36 -8.28
N ASP A 14 -20.29 3.29 -7.67
CA ASP A 14 -20.26 3.08 -6.23
C ASP A 14 -18.87 2.56 -5.80
N ILE A 15 -17.95 3.52 -5.59
CA ILE A 15 -16.53 3.30 -5.34
C ILE A 15 -16.14 3.84 -3.96
N GLU A 16 -15.59 2.98 -3.12
CA GLU A 16 -15.07 3.29 -1.79
C GLU A 16 -13.54 3.47 -1.82
N LYS A 17 -13.03 4.51 -1.16
CA LYS A 17 -11.59 4.67 -0.93
C LYS A 17 -11.15 3.77 0.22
N MET A 18 -10.18 2.90 -0.03
CA MET A 18 -9.66 1.99 0.99
C MET A 18 -8.84 2.79 2.01
N GLY A 19 -9.29 2.82 3.27
CA GLY A 19 -8.56 3.48 4.36
C GLY A 19 -7.37 2.66 4.88
N PHE A 20 -7.45 1.34 4.72
CA PHE A 20 -6.44 0.38 5.16
C PHE A 20 -6.39 -0.82 4.22
N THR A 21 -5.20 -1.38 4.02
CA THR A 21 -5.00 -2.71 3.41
C THR A 21 -3.99 -3.51 4.22
N TRP A 22 -4.13 -4.84 4.22
CA TRP A 22 -3.21 -5.71 4.98
C TRP A 22 -1.76 -5.64 4.47
N TRP A 23 -1.55 -5.40 3.16
CA TRP A 23 -0.23 -5.24 2.55
C TRP A 23 0.32 -3.81 2.65
N GLY A 24 -0.54 -2.81 2.82
CA GLY A 24 -0.20 -1.39 2.70
C GLY A 24 -0.41 -0.56 3.97
N GLY A 25 -0.97 -1.14 5.02
CA GLY A 25 -1.40 -0.39 6.19
C GLY A 25 -2.34 0.76 5.81
N PHE A 26 -2.21 1.89 6.51
CA PHE A 26 -2.94 3.12 6.20
C PHE A 26 -2.32 3.95 5.06
N ILE A 27 -1.09 3.63 4.66
CA ILE A 27 -0.30 4.48 3.76
C ILE A 27 -0.40 3.96 2.31
N GLY A 28 -0.17 2.67 2.10
CA GLY A 28 -0.19 2.00 0.80
C GLY A 28 -1.43 2.32 -0.04
N PRO A 29 -2.67 2.16 0.46
CA PRO A 29 -3.84 2.46 -0.34
C PRO A 29 -3.97 3.93 -0.72
N ARG A 30 -3.46 4.87 0.09
CA ARG A 30 -3.46 6.31 -0.26
C ARG A 30 -2.45 6.63 -1.35
N ILE A 31 -1.23 6.10 -1.26
CA ILE A 31 -0.17 6.30 -2.26
C ILE A 31 -0.62 5.74 -3.62
N LEU A 32 -1.14 4.52 -3.62
CA LEU A 32 -1.55 3.82 -4.84
C LEU A 32 -2.97 4.19 -5.31
N SER A 33 -3.63 5.15 -4.65
CA SER A 33 -5.01 5.54 -4.96
C SER A 33 -5.95 4.32 -5.04
N HIS A 34 -5.76 3.37 -4.12
CA HIS A 34 -6.43 2.09 -4.10
C HIS A 34 -7.86 2.25 -3.60
N VAL A 35 -8.80 1.74 -4.40
CA VAL A 35 -10.25 1.82 -4.14
C VAL A 35 -10.88 0.45 -4.33
N LYS A 36 -12.07 0.28 -3.79
CA LYS A 36 -12.89 -0.92 -3.94
C LYS A 36 -14.26 -0.54 -4.51
N CYS A 37 -14.76 -1.30 -5.46
CA CYS A 37 -16.15 -1.19 -5.90
C CYS A 37 -17.07 -1.90 -4.90
N ASN A 38 -18.08 -1.20 -4.41
CA ASN A 38 -19.07 -1.78 -3.48
C ASN A 38 -20.03 -2.75 -4.17
N SER A 39 -20.25 -2.59 -5.48
CA SER A 39 -21.17 -3.43 -6.25
C SER A 39 -20.60 -4.82 -6.58
N CYS A 40 -19.30 -4.92 -6.90
CA CYS A 40 -18.69 -6.20 -7.34
C CYS A 40 -17.42 -6.60 -6.58
N GLY A 41 -16.94 -5.77 -5.66
CA GLY A 41 -15.76 -6.04 -4.83
C GLY A 41 -14.41 -5.85 -5.53
N GLU A 42 -14.39 -5.47 -6.82
CA GLU A 42 -13.14 -5.25 -7.56
C GLU A 42 -12.30 -4.14 -6.92
N GLN A 43 -11.00 -4.40 -6.77
CA GLN A 43 -10.04 -3.45 -6.19
C GLN A 43 -9.08 -2.97 -7.26
N PHE A 44 -8.97 -1.65 -7.41
CA PHE A 44 -8.24 -1.05 -8.53
C PHE A 44 -7.70 0.33 -8.17
N ASN A 45 -7.00 0.96 -9.11
CA ASN A 45 -6.53 2.33 -8.97
C ASN A 45 -7.65 3.30 -9.35
N GLY A 46 -8.16 4.04 -8.37
CA GLY A 46 -9.27 4.96 -8.59
C GLY A 46 -8.94 6.11 -9.55
N LYS A 47 -7.66 6.45 -9.75
CA LYS A 47 -7.25 7.52 -10.70
C LYS A 47 -7.12 7.04 -12.14
N THR A 48 -6.80 5.75 -12.36
CA THR A 48 -6.50 5.24 -13.72
C THR A 48 -7.47 4.16 -14.19
N GLY A 49 -8.28 3.58 -13.30
CA GLY A 49 -9.13 2.44 -13.61
C GLY A 49 -8.36 1.11 -13.79
N LYS A 50 -7.04 1.11 -13.60
CA LYS A 50 -6.17 -0.06 -13.81
C LYS A 50 -5.89 -0.80 -12.51
N SER A 51 -5.41 -2.05 -12.61
CA SER A 51 -4.92 -2.80 -11.45
C SER A 51 -3.73 -2.11 -10.78
N ASN A 52 -3.67 -2.22 -9.44
CA ASN A 52 -2.56 -1.74 -8.64
C ASN A 52 -1.50 -2.82 -8.36
N THR A 53 -1.60 -4.03 -8.91
CA THR A 53 -0.72 -5.16 -8.56
C THR A 53 0.77 -4.82 -8.68
N VAL A 54 1.20 -4.23 -9.79
CA VAL A 54 2.62 -3.83 -9.98
C VAL A 54 3.03 -2.78 -8.95
N GLY A 55 2.18 -1.79 -8.69
CA GLY A 55 2.43 -0.76 -7.68
C GLY A 55 2.52 -1.34 -6.26
N ILE A 56 1.68 -2.32 -5.93
CA ILE A 56 1.69 -3.03 -4.63
C ILE A 56 3.00 -3.79 -4.45
N ILE A 57 3.48 -4.48 -5.49
CA ILE A 57 4.75 -5.21 -5.45
C ILE A 57 5.91 -4.25 -5.19
N ILE A 58 6.00 -3.15 -5.95
CA ILE A 58 7.04 -2.14 -5.78
C ILE A 58 6.98 -1.54 -4.37
N TYR A 59 5.80 -1.12 -3.92
CA TYR A 59 5.59 -0.58 -2.58
C TYR A 59 6.08 -1.56 -1.50
N THR A 60 5.69 -2.83 -1.61
CA THR A 60 6.02 -3.86 -0.61
C THR A 60 7.52 -4.11 -0.55
N VAL A 61 8.19 -4.24 -1.71
CA VAL A 61 9.65 -4.45 -1.77
C VAL A 61 10.41 -3.27 -1.16
N VAL A 62 10.00 -2.03 -1.47
CA VAL A 62 10.64 -0.83 -0.92
C VAL A 62 10.46 -0.75 0.59
N VAL A 63 9.23 -0.95 1.10
CA VAL A 63 8.95 -0.90 2.53
C VAL A 63 9.71 -1.99 3.28
N LEU A 64 9.74 -3.22 2.76
CA LEU A 64 10.51 -4.30 3.37
C LEU A 64 12.01 -3.99 3.41
N GLY A 65 12.57 -3.46 2.31
CA GLY A 65 13.99 -3.06 2.27
C GLY A 65 14.32 -2.01 3.32
N ILE A 66 13.47 -0.99 3.48
CA ILE A 66 13.64 0.06 4.50
C ILE A 66 13.55 -0.53 5.91
N VAL A 67 12.54 -1.36 6.18
CA VAL A 67 12.35 -1.99 7.50
C VAL A 67 13.55 -2.87 7.87
N LEU A 68 14.05 -3.68 6.93
CA LEU A 68 15.22 -4.53 7.15
C LEU A 68 16.49 -3.70 7.41
N ALA A 69 16.71 -2.63 6.63
CA ALA A 69 17.85 -1.75 6.84
C ALA A 69 17.82 -1.09 8.23
N ILE A 70 16.66 -0.57 8.64
CA ILE A 70 16.47 0.01 9.98
C ILE A 70 16.69 -1.06 11.06
N ALA A 71 16.14 -2.25 10.90
CA ALA A 71 16.31 -3.35 11.85
C ALA A 71 17.80 -3.72 12.02
N VAL A 72 18.55 -3.83 10.92
CA VAL A 72 19.99 -4.11 10.96
C VAL A 72 20.74 -3.02 11.74
N VAL A 73 20.46 -1.75 11.47
CA VAL A 73 21.10 -0.62 12.17
C VAL A 73 20.78 -0.65 13.67
N ILE A 74 19.52 -0.86 14.03
CA ILE A 74 19.10 -0.92 15.44
C ILE A 74 19.78 -2.09 16.15
N ILE A 75 19.78 -3.28 15.55
CA ILE A 75 20.40 -4.47 16.14
C ILE A 75 21.91 -4.25 16.31
N ALA A 76 22.60 -3.71 15.31
CA ALA A 76 24.03 -3.41 15.41
C ALA A 76 24.32 -2.39 16.53
N ALA A 77 23.50 -1.35 16.68
CA ALA A 77 23.64 -0.37 17.74
C ALA A 77 23.44 -0.98 19.14
N ILE A 78 22.45 -1.86 19.29
CA ILE A 78 22.20 -2.59 20.56
C ILE A 78 23.40 -3.48 20.91
N ILE A 79 23.92 -4.25 19.94
CA ILE A 79 25.09 -5.11 20.14
C ILE A 79 26.30 -4.28 20.59
N ALA A 80 26.55 -3.15 19.91
CA ALA A 80 27.64 -2.26 20.27
C ALA A 80 27.48 -1.71 21.69
N ALA A 81 26.27 -1.30 22.08
CA ALA A 81 25.99 -0.78 23.41
C ALA A 81 26.23 -1.84 24.51
N ILE A 82 25.82 -3.09 24.29
CA ILE A 82 26.07 -4.20 25.23
C ILE A 82 27.57 -4.49 25.34
N ALA A 83 28.31 -4.45 24.23
CA ALA A 83 29.75 -4.74 24.23
C ALA A 83 30.60 -3.68 24.96
N MET A 84 30.05 -2.47 25.21
CA MET A 84 30.73 -1.37 25.89
C MET A 84 30.44 -1.26 27.39
N ASN A 85 29.56 -2.11 27.94
CA ASN A 85 29.17 -2.13 29.36
C ASN A 85 29.77 -3.32 30.10
#